data_AF-A0A919GVK6-F1
#
_entry.id   AF-A0A919GVK6-F1
#
_cell.length_a   1.000
_cell.length_b   1.000
_cell.length_c   1.000
_cell.angle_alpha   90.00
_cell.angle_beta   90.00
_cell.angle_gamma   90.00
#
_symmetry.space_group_name_H-M   'P 1'
#
loop_
_entity.id
_entity.type
_entity.pdbx_description
1 polymer ?
#
loop_
_entity_poly.entity_id
_entity_poly.type
_entity_poly.pdbx_seq_one_letter_code
_entity_poly.pdbx_strand_id
1 'polypeptide(L)'
;MVAATVAAGALALASVAALVPEVQRLTTTTVARSVAWDAQNARIGAEAARGATDVGYRPLYIGSLAEPFFTGDYGRDWVAACVSKWYGVDRIHRL
;
A
#
# COMPACT_ATOMS: atom_id res chain seq x y z
N MET A 1 -40.35 12.13 21.45
CA MET A 1 -39.75 11.06 20.62
C MET A 1 -39.27 11.56 19.26
N VAL A 2 -40.10 12.25 18.46
CA VAL A 2 -39.72 12.75 17.11
C VAL A 2 -38.45 13.62 17.08
N ALA A 3 -38.30 14.57 18.01
CA ALA A 3 -37.13 15.44 18.05
C ALA A 3 -35.81 14.67 18.28
N ALA A 4 -35.85 13.63 19.13
CA ALA A 4 -34.68 12.81 19.43
C ALA A 4 -34.26 11.95 18.22
N THR A 5 -35.22 11.38 17.49
CA THR A 5 -34.94 10.64 16.26
C THR A 5 -34.39 11.55 15.15
N VAL A 6 -34.92 12.76 15.00
CA VAL A 6 -34.39 13.75 14.05
C VAL A 6 -32.95 14.14 14.40
N ALA A 7 -32.66 14.43 15.67
CA ALA A 7 -31.32 14.77 16.11
C ALA A 7 -30.32 13.62 15.89
N ALA A 8 -30.71 12.38 16.21
CA ALA A 8 -29.89 11.21 15.95
C ALA A 8 -29.60 11.02 14.45
N GLY A 9 -30.62 11.19 13.59
CA GLY A 9 -30.45 11.12 12.14
C GLY A 9 -29.52 12.19 11.59
N ALA A 10 -29.66 13.44 12.06
CA ALA A 10 -28.78 14.54 11.68
C ALA A 10 -27.32 14.29 12.09
N LEU A 11 -27.10 13.77 13.32
CA LEU A 11 -25.77 13.43 13.79
C LEU A 11 -25.14 12.29 12.98
N ALA A 12 -25.92 11.27 12.63
CA ALA A 12 -25.45 10.16 11.81
C ALA A 12 -25.03 10.65 10.41
N LEU A 13 -25.87 11.48 9.76
CA LEU A 13 -25.54 12.08 8.46
C LEU A 13 -24.32 12.99 8.55
N ALA A 14 -24.22 13.84 9.57
CA ALA A 14 -23.07 14.71 9.77
C ALA A 14 -21.77 13.90 9.97
N SER A 15 -21.83 12.80 10.71
CA SER A 15 -20.70 11.91 10.94
C SER A 15 -20.23 11.24 9.64
N VAL A 16 -21.15 10.75 8.81
CA VAL A 16 -20.81 10.17 7.50
C VAL A 16 -20.25 11.25 6.56
N ALA A 17 -20.87 12.43 6.52
CA ALA A 17 -20.40 13.54 5.70
C ALA A 17 -18.99 13.98 6.08
N ALA A 18 -18.65 13.98 7.37
CA ALA A 18 -17.31 14.30 7.86
C ALA A 18 -16.23 13.31 7.38
N LEU A 19 -16.59 12.07 7.04
CA LEU A 19 -15.65 11.05 6.54
C LEU A 19 -15.40 11.15 5.02
N VAL A 20 -16.28 11.83 4.27
CA VAL A 20 -16.20 11.87 2.80
C VAL A 20 -14.83 12.35 2.29
N PRO A 21 -14.23 13.45 2.81
CA PRO A 21 -12.95 13.92 2.31
C PRO A 21 -11.81 12.92 2.53
N GLU A 22 -11.78 12.26 3.70
CA GLU A 22 -10.75 11.26 4.00
C GLU A 22 -10.90 9.99 3.18
N VAL A 23 -12.15 9.56 2.91
CA VAL A 23 -12.40 8.43 2.00
C VAL A 23 -11.96 8.77 0.58
N GLN A 24 -12.29 9.97 0.09
CA GLN A 24 -11.83 10.43 -1.23
C GLN A 24 -10.31 10.47 -1.32
N ARG A 25 -9.64 11.04 -0.30
CA ARG A 25 -8.17 11.06 -0.22
C ARG A 25 -7.61 9.65 -0.22
N LEU A 26 -8.19 8.74 0.58
CA LEU A 26 -7.78 7.33 0.62
C LEU A 26 -7.93 6.66 -0.76
N THR A 27 -9.05 6.88 -1.46
CA THR A 27 -9.26 6.39 -2.83
C THR A 27 -8.18 6.89 -3.77
N THR A 28 -7.92 8.20 -3.80
CA THR A 28 -6.88 8.77 -4.66
C THR A 28 -5.50 8.19 -4.34
N THR A 29 -5.14 8.06 -3.05
CA THR A 29 -3.85 7.45 -2.68
C THR A 29 -3.75 5.98 -3.05
N THR A 30 -4.87 5.24 -2.99
CA THR A 30 -4.91 3.82 -3.36
C THR A 30 -4.72 3.65 -4.87
N VAL A 31 -5.37 4.47 -5.68
CA VAL A 31 -5.19 4.46 -7.15
C VAL A 31 -3.77 4.86 -7.53
N ALA A 32 -3.20 5.89 -6.90
CA ALA A 32 -1.82 6.28 -7.15
C ALA A 32 -0.83 5.15 -6.81
N ARG A 33 -1.05 4.45 -5.69
CA ARG A 33 -0.25 3.28 -5.30
C ARG A 33 -0.42 2.11 -6.27
N SER A 34 -1.62 1.82 -6.76
CA SER A 34 -1.82 0.70 -7.70
C SER A 34 -1.05 0.93 -9.00
N VAL A 35 -1.11 2.16 -9.55
CA VAL A 35 -0.33 2.51 -10.74
C VAL A 35 1.18 2.41 -10.49
N ALA A 36 1.65 2.90 -9.33
CA ALA A 36 3.05 2.79 -8.96
C ALA A 36 3.50 1.32 -8.76
N TRP A 37 2.62 0.48 -8.21
CA TRP A 37 2.85 -0.95 -8.06
C TRP A 37 2.99 -1.64 -9.41
N ASP A 38 2.07 -1.38 -10.34
CA ASP A 38 2.09 -2.00 -11.67
C ASP A 38 3.39 -1.66 -12.43
N ALA A 39 3.81 -0.40 -12.36
CA ALA A 39 5.08 0.04 -12.96
C ALA A 39 6.29 -0.67 -12.31
N GLN A 40 6.30 -0.80 -10.98
CA GLN A 40 7.37 -1.49 -10.26
C GLN A 40 7.40 -2.99 -10.54
N ASN A 41 6.23 -3.64 -10.56
CA ASN A 41 6.08 -5.05 -10.88
C ASN A 41 6.56 -5.35 -12.30
N ALA A 42 6.20 -4.52 -13.28
CA ALA A 42 6.68 -4.66 -14.66
C ALA A 42 8.21 -4.50 -14.75
N ARG A 43 8.78 -3.52 -14.04
CA ARG A 43 10.24 -3.31 -14.00
C ARG A 43 10.96 -4.51 -13.39
N ILE A 44 10.55 -4.95 -12.19
CA ILE A 44 11.19 -6.08 -11.49
C ILE A 44 11.05 -7.35 -12.31
N GLY A 45 9.88 -7.61 -12.90
CA GLY A 45 9.67 -8.75 -13.78
C GLY A 45 10.61 -8.73 -14.99
N ALA A 46 10.85 -7.56 -15.60
CA ALA A 46 11.80 -7.42 -16.69
C ALA A 46 13.27 -7.60 -16.24
N GLU A 47 13.64 -7.16 -15.03
CA GLU A 47 14.97 -7.40 -14.46
C GLU A 47 15.19 -8.89 -14.19
N ALA A 48 14.24 -9.56 -13.53
CA ALA A 48 14.29 -10.99 -13.26
C ALA A 48 14.34 -11.82 -14.55
N ALA A 49 13.56 -11.45 -15.58
CA ALA A 49 13.60 -12.11 -16.89
C ALA A 49 14.95 -11.98 -17.60
N ARG A 50 15.74 -10.94 -17.28
CA ARG A 50 17.13 -10.78 -17.74
C ARG A 50 18.16 -11.49 -16.85
N GLY A 51 17.71 -12.24 -15.85
CA GLY A 51 18.56 -12.99 -14.93
C GLY A 51 19.06 -12.20 -13.72
N ALA A 52 18.44 -11.05 -13.39
CA ALA A 52 18.78 -10.35 -12.16
C ALA A 52 18.38 -11.18 -10.93
N THR A 53 19.30 -11.31 -9.97
CA THR A 53 19.08 -12.02 -8.71
C THR A 53 18.94 -11.11 -7.49
N ASP A 54 19.36 -9.84 -7.61
CA ASP A 54 19.15 -8.78 -6.62
C ASP A 54 18.48 -7.59 -7.31
N VAL A 55 17.26 -7.24 -6.88
CA VAL A 55 16.43 -6.22 -7.54
C VAL A 55 15.98 -5.15 -6.57
N GLY A 56 15.93 -3.92 -7.09
CA GLY A 56 15.50 -2.77 -6.30
C GLY A 56 13.99 -2.76 -6.09
N TYR A 57 13.56 -2.52 -4.86
CA TYR A 57 12.17 -2.42 -4.45
C TYR A 57 11.92 -1.06 -3.77
N ARG A 58 10.92 -0.32 -4.26
CA ARG A 58 10.50 0.95 -3.65
C ARG A 58 9.26 0.71 -2.78
N PRO A 59 9.28 1.01 -1.47
CA PRO A 59 8.09 0.92 -0.62
C PRO A 59 6.99 1.88 -1.11
N LEU A 60 5.72 1.43 -1.09
CA LEU A 60 4.58 2.23 -1.54
C LEU A 60 3.59 2.47 -0.40
N TYR A 61 3.24 3.74 -0.17
CA TYR A 61 2.47 4.15 1.00
C TYR A 61 0.98 4.33 0.67
N ILE A 62 0.08 3.88 1.57
CA ILE A 62 -1.33 4.30 1.65
C ILE A 62 -1.56 4.89 3.02
N GLY A 63 -2.05 6.14 3.09
CA GLY A 63 -2.40 6.74 4.38
C GLY A 63 -1.27 6.68 5.41
N SER A 64 -0.02 6.93 4.98
CA SER A 64 1.21 6.86 5.79
C SER A 64 1.63 5.45 6.22
N LEU A 65 0.92 4.39 5.81
CA LEU A 65 1.30 3.00 6.02
C LEU A 65 2.00 2.46 4.76
N ALA A 66 3.20 1.93 4.91
CA ALA A 66 3.88 1.15 3.88
C ALA A 66 3.84 -0.34 4.21
N GLU A 67 4.21 -1.18 3.24
CA GLU A 67 4.53 -2.57 3.51
C GLU A 67 5.60 -2.64 4.62
N PRO A 68 5.51 -3.59 5.57
CA PRO A 68 6.44 -3.68 6.70
C PRO A 68 7.79 -4.27 6.27
N PHE A 69 8.46 -3.59 5.35
CA PHE A 69 9.82 -3.87 4.91
C PHE A 69 10.79 -3.43 6.00
N PHE A 70 11.48 -4.40 6.59
CA PHE A 70 12.53 -4.19 7.56
C PHE A 70 13.88 -4.08 6.83
N THR A 71 14.04 -2.98 6.08
CA THR A 71 15.15 -2.78 5.13
C THR A 71 16.55 -2.71 5.77
N GLY A 72 16.64 -2.78 7.11
CA GLY A 72 17.88 -2.80 7.87
C GLY A 72 18.26 -4.16 8.50
N ASP A 73 17.34 -5.15 8.51
CA ASP A 73 17.61 -6.48 9.06
C ASP A 73 16.88 -7.55 8.23
N TYR A 74 17.55 -8.00 7.17
CA TYR A 74 17.01 -8.98 6.22
C TYR A 74 16.70 -10.32 6.88
N GLY A 75 17.38 -10.68 7.98
CA GLY A 75 17.10 -11.89 8.74
C GLY A 75 15.75 -11.86 9.45
N ARG A 76 15.20 -10.66 9.68
CA ARG A 76 13.86 -10.44 10.26
C ARG A 76 12.83 -9.99 9.22
N ASP A 77 13.26 -9.68 8.00
CA ASP A 77 12.41 -9.17 6.94
C ASP A 77 11.70 -10.31 6.19
N TRP A 78 10.73 -10.93 6.86
CA TRP A 78 9.89 -11.97 6.26
C TRP A 78 9.12 -11.46 5.02
N VAL A 79 8.80 -10.16 4.97
CA VAL A 79 8.17 -9.53 3.81
C VAL A 79 9.13 -9.56 2.64
N ALA A 80 10.39 -9.19 2.87
CA ALA A 80 11.41 -9.28 1.83
C ALA A 80 11.59 -10.70 1.30
N ALA A 81 11.63 -11.69 2.20
CA ALA A 81 11.70 -13.10 1.80
C ALA A 81 10.48 -13.53 0.95
N CYS A 82 9.26 -13.12 1.32
CA CYS A 82 8.06 -13.41 0.55
C CYS A 82 8.10 -12.79 -0.85
N VAL A 83 8.55 -11.53 -0.95
CA VAL A 83 8.56 -10.80 -2.22
C VAL A 83 9.72 -11.28 -3.11
N SER A 84 10.90 -11.59 -2.56
CA SER A 84 11.98 -12.29 -3.27
C SER A 84 11.48 -13.59 -3.91
N LYS A 85 10.79 -14.42 -3.11
CA LYS A 85 10.19 -15.66 -3.60
C LYS A 85 9.14 -15.43 -4.70
N TRP A 86 8.32 -14.39 -4.56
CA TRP A 86 7.31 -14.04 -5.57
C TRP A 86 7.93 -13.72 -6.93
N TYR A 87 9.00 -12.93 -6.94
CA TYR A 87 9.69 -12.53 -8.17
C TYR A 87 10.71 -13.57 -8.67
N GLY A 88 10.99 -14.63 -7.90
CA GLY A 88 11.99 -15.63 -8.25
C GLY A 88 13.43 -15.10 -8.21
N VAL A 89 13.69 -14.15 -7.31
CA VAL A 89 15.01 -13.51 -7.11
C VAL A 89 15.56 -13.87 -5.73
N ASP A 90 16.88 -13.81 -5.57
CA ASP A 90 17.55 -14.13 -4.30
C ASP A 90 17.32 -13.02 -3.27
N ARG A 91 17.30 -11.77 -3.73
CA ARG A 91 17.22 -10.61 -2.85
C ARG A 91 16.40 -9.48 -3.45
N ILE A 92 15.70 -8.78 -2.57
CA ILE A 92 15.21 -7.45 -2.85
C ILE A 92 15.84 -6.46 -1.87
N HIS A 93 16.23 -5.30 -2.36
CA HIS A 93 16.77 -4.22 -1.55
C HIS A 93 15.95 -2.96 -1.72
N ARG A 94 15.96 -2.10 -0.70
CA ARG A 94 15.28 -0.82 -0.79
C ARG A 94 16.01 0.09 -1.78
N LEU A 95 15.28 0.67 -2.72
CA LEU A 95 15.73 1.80 -3.55
C LEU A 95 15.64 3.14 -2.81
#